data_AF-A0A7J7NSI6-F1
#
_entry.id   AF-A0A7J7NSI6-F1
#
_cell.length_a   1.000
_cell.length_b   1.000
_cell.length_c   1.000
_cell.angle_alpha   90.00
_cell.angle_beta   90.00
_cell.angle_gamma   90.00
#
_symmetry.space_group_name_H-M   'P 1'
#
loop_
_entity.id
_entity.type
_entity.pdbx_description
1 polymer ?
#
loop_
_entity_poly.entity_id
_entity_poly.type
_entity_poly.pdbx_seq_one_letter_code
_entity_poly.pdbx_strand_id
1 'polypeptide(L)'
;MHAKFTNKAGDFIRYHKKSTIWPGIKLAASINRPYMGWLVGNGAKIDFWRDTWAMEIPLREYIEMPQSLWKRCTARLSDFINSNRWDIPTDIRILLLALGINVLEIPCNPQEEDNRI
;
A
#
# COMPACT_ATOMS: atom_id res chain seq x y z
N MET A 1 7.65 -4.64 -30.27
CA MET A 1 8.43 -5.07 -29.08
C MET A 1 9.90 -4.88 -29.41
N HIS A 2 10.56 -3.85 -28.91
CA HIS A 2 11.99 -3.58 -29.20
C HIS A 2 12.89 -4.36 -28.23
N ALA A 3 13.85 -5.11 -28.76
CA ALA A 3 14.84 -5.82 -27.96
C ALA A 3 15.80 -4.81 -27.29
N LYS A 4 15.91 -4.87 -25.95
CA LYS A 4 16.69 -3.90 -25.13
C LYS A 4 18.10 -4.37 -24.77
N PHE A 5 18.44 -5.63 -25.03
CA PHE A 5 19.69 -6.24 -24.56
C PHE A 5 20.44 -6.87 -25.72
N THR A 6 21.77 -6.77 -25.67
CA THR A 6 22.68 -7.37 -26.64
C THR A 6 23.51 -8.48 -26.01
N ASN A 7 23.98 -9.42 -26.82
CA ASN A 7 24.98 -10.41 -26.44
C ASN A 7 26.39 -9.77 -26.45
N LYS A 8 27.43 -10.54 -26.10
CA LYS A 8 28.83 -10.05 -26.11
C LYS A 8 29.35 -9.68 -27.52
N ALA A 9 28.73 -10.22 -28.57
CA ALA A 9 29.05 -9.91 -29.97
C ALA A 9 28.32 -8.67 -30.50
N GLY A 10 27.43 -8.07 -29.69
CA GLY A 10 26.65 -6.90 -30.08
C GLY A 10 25.27 -7.21 -30.67
N ASP A 11 24.91 -8.47 -30.87
CA ASP A 11 23.61 -8.83 -31.44
C ASP A 11 22.49 -8.70 -30.40
N PHE A 12 21.34 -8.21 -30.83
CA PHE A 12 20.15 -8.16 -29.99
C PHE A 12 19.67 -9.57 -29.63
N ILE A 13 19.51 -9.83 -28.32
CA ILE A 13 18.93 -11.09 -27.86
C ILE A 13 17.42 -11.08 -28.08
N ARG A 14 16.89 -12.19 -28.58
CA ARG A 14 15.45 -12.40 -28.78
C ARG A 14 14.79 -13.21 -27.65
N TYR A 15 15.59 -13.72 -26.72
CA TYR A 15 15.10 -14.51 -25.58
C TYR A 15 14.96 -13.66 -24.32
N HIS A 16 14.10 -14.11 -23.41
CA HIS A 16 13.91 -13.47 -22.10
C HIS A 16 15.15 -13.67 -21.21
N LYS A 17 15.74 -12.57 -20.75
CA LYS A 17 16.82 -12.59 -19.76
C LYS A 17 16.24 -12.48 -18.35
N LYS A 18 16.32 -13.56 -17.57
CA LYS A 18 15.87 -13.58 -16.17
C LYS A 18 16.70 -12.61 -15.33
N SER A 19 16.04 -11.81 -14.49
CA SER A 19 16.73 -10.92 -13.54
C SER A 19 17.50 -11.74 -12.50
N THR A 20 18.78 -11.42 -12.31
CA THR A 20 19.61 -11.96 -11.23
C THR A 20 19.45 -11.17 -9.93
N ILE A 21 18.92 -9.95 -9.99
CA ILE A 21 18.74 -9.04 -8.83
C ILE A 21 17.39 -9.29 -8.15
N TRP A 22 16.33 -9.55 -8.93
CA TRP A 22 14.97 -9.69 -8.42
C TRP A 22 14.79 -10.79 -7.34
N PRO A 23 15.45 -11.96 -7.43
CA PRO A 23 15.39 -12.96 -6.35
C PRO A 23 15.92 -12.40 -5.02
N GLY A 24 17.01 -11.62 -5.05
CA GLY A 24 17.57 -10.98 -3.86
C GLY A 24 16.63 -9.93 -3.27
N ILE A 25 16.01 -9.10 -4.11
CA ILE A 25 15.01 -8.12 -3.67
C ILE A 25 13.80 -8.82 -3.04
N LYS A 26 13.31 -9.91 -3.65
CA LYS A 26 12.20 -10.70 -3.08
C LYS A 26 12.54 -11.26 -1.71
N LEU A 27 13.74 -11.80 -1.55
CA LEU A 27 14.21 -12.32 -0.27
C LEU A 27 14.27 -11.20 0.77
N ALA A 28 14.90 -10.07 0.44
CA ALA A 28 14.97 -8.91 1.33
C ALA A 28 13.58 -8.40 1.71
N ALA A 29 12.65 -8.29 0.75
CA ALA A 29 11.27 -7.89 1.01
C ALA A 29 10.55 -8.87 1.94
N SER A 30 10.74 -10.19 1.76
CA SER A 30 10.13 -11.20 2.63
C SER A 30 10.65 -11.16 4.07
N ILE A 31 11.96 -10.95 4.25
CA ILE A 31 12.59 -10.85 5.58
C ILE A 31 12.16 -9.58 6.29
N ASN A 32 12.06 -8.47 5.55
CA ASN A 32 11.76 -7.17 6.12
C ASN A 32 10.25 -6.86 6.19
N ARG A 33 9.38 -7.72 5.66
CA ARG A 33 7.92 -7.51 5.65
C ARG A 33 7.36 -7.09 7.02
N PRO A 34 7.76 -7.68 8.16
CA PRO A 34 7.26 -7.25 9.48
C PRO A 34 7.66 -5.83 9.89
N TYR A 35 8.68 -5.25 9.26
CA TYR A 35 9.18 -3.90 9.53
C TYR A 35 8.78 -2.89 8.46
N MET A 36 8.07 -3.33 7.42
CA MET A 36 7.54 -2.45 6.38
C MET A 36 6.18 -1.90 6.82
N GLY A 37 5.99 -0.60 6.65
CA GLY A 37 4.72 0.08 6.87
C GLY A 37 3.97 0.34 5.57
N TRP A 38 2.73 0.81 5.69
CA TRP A 38 1.92 1.23 4.56
C TRP A 38 2.23 2.68 4.17
N LEU A 39 2.34 2.92 2.86
CA LEU A 39 2.39 4.26 2.28
C LEU A 39 1.14 4.47 1.44
N VAL A 40 0.17 5.21 2.00
CA VAL A 40 -1.17 5.29 1.40
C VAL A 40 -1.32 6.43 0.39
N GLY A 41 -0.41 7.41 0.44
CA GLY A 41 -0.48 8.62 -0.39
C GLY A 41 -1.83 9.33 -0.23
N ASN A 42 -2.33 9.93 -1.30
CA ASN A 42 -3.58 10.71 -1.26
C ASN A 42 -4.87 9.89 -1.05
N GLY A 43 -4.79 8.56 -0.97
CA GLY A 43 -5.93 7.69 -0.66
C GLY A 43 -7.05 7.64 -1.70
N ALA A 44 -6.93 8.33 -2.85
CA ALA A 44 -8.04 8.54 -3.79
C ALA A 44 -8.51 7.27 -4.50
N LYS A 45 -7.68 6.21 -4.51
CA LYS A 45 -7.98 4.91 -5.12
C LYS A 45 -8.08 3.77 -4.11
N ILE A 46 -8.02 4.09 -2.82
CA ILE A 46 -8.02 3.10 -1.74
C ILE A 46 -9.40 3.13 -1.08
N ASP A 47 -10.11 2.01 -1.13
CA ASP A 47 -11.33 1.79 -0.36
C ASP A 47 -10.98 1.63 1.12
N PHE A 48 -11.62 2.42 1.97
CA PHE A 48 -11.30 2.43 3.39
C PHE A 48 -11.57 1.07 4.06
N TRP A 49 -12.57 0.32 3.61
CA TRP A 49 -13.02 -0.91 4.26
C TRP A 49 -12.52 -2.18 3.58
N ARG A 50 -12.37 -2.14 2.26
CA ARG A 50 -12.17 -3.33 1.40
C ARG A 50 -10.73 -3.54 0.96
N ASP A 51 -9.89 -2.50 1.00
CA ASP A 51 -8.49 -2.64 0.63
C ASP A 51 -7.62 -2.86 1.87
N THR A 52 -6.49 -3.53 1.66
CA THR A 52 -5.41 -3.64 2.64
C THR A 52 -4.57 -2.37 2.60
N TRP A 53 -4.79 -1.46 3.55
CA TRP A 53 -4.04 -0.20 3.64
C TRP A 53 -3.42 0.08 5.01
N ALA A 54 -3.78 -0.71 6.02
CA ALA A 54 -3.24 -0.61 7.38
C ALA A 54 -2.81 -1.97 7.96
N MET A 55 -3.32 -3.08 7.39
CA MET A 55 -3.16 -4.43 7.91
C MET A 55 -3.05 -5.44 6.75
N GLU A 56 -2.72 -6.68 7.09
CA GLU A 56 -2.56 -7.79 6.13
C GLU A 56 -3.89 -8.23 5.48
N ILE A 57 -5.03 -8.01 6.14
CA ILE A 57 -6.37 -8.23 5.57
C ILE A 57 -7.22 -6.95 5.68
N PRO A 58 -8.25 -6.77 4.83
CA PRO A 58 -9.10 -5.59 4.86
C PRO A 58 -9.81 -5.38 6.19
N LEU A 59 -10.06 -4.11 6.58
CA LEU A 59 -10.74 -3.77 7.84
C LEU A 59 -12.10 -4.46 8.00
N ARG A 60 -12.83 -4.65 6.90
CA ARG A 60 -14.14 -5.32 6.91
C ARG A 60 -14.12 -6.76 7.43
N GLU A 61 -12.98 -7.43 7.35
CA GLU A 61 -12.83 -8.82 7.81
C GLU A 61 -12.65 -8.91 9.33
N TYR A 62 -12.33 -7.78 9.98
CA TYR A 62 -12.22 -7.69 11.45
C TYR A 62 -13.52 -7.26 12.14
N ILE A 63 -14.53 -6.83 11.36
CA ILE A 63 -15.76 -6.24 11.89
C ILE A 63 -16.94 -7.12 11.50
N GLU A 64 -17.61 -7.68 12.50
CA GLU A 64 -18.84 -8.44 12.28
C GLU A 64 -20.00 -7.50 11.95
N MET A 65 -20.36 -7.43 10.67
CA MET A 65 -21.49 -6.62 10.21
C MET A 65 -22.24 -7.31 9.05
N PRO A 66 -23.59 -7.23 9.01
CA PRO A 66 -24.38 -7.77 7.91
C PRO A 66 -23.93 -7.27 6.52
N GLN A 67 -23.93 -8.17 5.53
CA GLN A 67 -23.56 -7.84 4.14
C GLN A 67 -24.41 -6.73 3.52
N SER A 68 -25.66 -6.58 3.97
CA SER A 68 -26.54 -5.49 3.55
C SER A 68 -26.00 -4.11 3.97
N LEU A 69 -25.35 -4.00 5.12
CA LEU A 69 -24.77 -2.76 5.62
C LEU A 69 -23.45 -2.44 4.93
N TRP A 70 -22.63 -3.45 4.59
CA TRP A 70 -21.38 -3.25 3.84
C TRP A 70 -21.62 -2.54 2.50
N LYS A 71 -22.77 -2.74 1.85
CA LYS A 71 -23.12 -2.03 0.61
C LYS A 71 -23.20 -0.51 0.77
N ARG A 72 -23.44 -0.01 2.00
CA ARG A 72 -23.51 1.42 2.32
C ARG A 72 -22.14 2.00 2.68
N CYS A 73 -21.16 1.15 2.99
CA CYS A 73 -19.79 1.56 3.28
C CYS A 73 -19.05 1.79 1.95
N THR A 74 -19.03 3.02 1.46
CA THR A 74 -18.37 3.40 0.20
C THR A 74 -17.25 4.42 0.39
N ALA A 75 -16.83 4.66 1.63
CA ALA A 75 -15.81 5.63 1.95
C ALA A 75 -14.46 5.23 1.35
N ARG A 76 -13.77 6.22 0.79
CA ARG A 76 -12.37 6.11 0.38
C ARG A 76 -11.47 6.68 1.46
N LEU A 77 -10.21 6.29 1.41
CA LEU A 77 -9.22 6.81 2.33
C LEU A 77 -9.02 8.33 2.15
N SER A 78 -9.17 8.83 0.93
CA SER A 78 -9.17 10.27 0.63
C SER A 78 -10.25 11.07 1.36
N ASP A 79 -11.37 10.44 1.73
CA ASP A 79 -12.44 11.11 2.46
C ASP A 79 -12.02 11.45 3.90
N PHE A 80 -10.95 10.81 4.38
CA PHE A 80 -10.35 11.01 5.69
C PHE A 80 -8.97 11.66 5.63
N ILE A 81 -8.57 12.19 4.47
CA ILE A 81 -7.30 12.89 4.30
C ILE A 81 -7.60 14.31 3.82
N ASN A 82 -7.34 15.29 4.69
CA ASN A 82 -7.49 16.69 4.37
C ASN A 82 -6.15 17.41 4.54
N SER A 83 -5.72 18.14 3.50
CA SER A 83 -4.48 18.92 3.54
C SER A 83 -3.25 18.11 4.01
N ASN A 84 -3.11 16.88 3.49
CA ASN A 84 -2.06 15.92 3.85
C ASN A 84 -2.05 15.51 5.33
N ARG A 85 -3.20 15.56 6.01
CA ARG A 85 -3.36 15.10 7.39
C ARG A 85 -4.57 14.20 7.49
N TRP A 86 -4.50 13.26 8.42
CA TRP A 86 -5.65 12.44 8.76
C TRP A 86 -6.73 13.27 9.44
N ASP A 87 -7.91 13.26 8.84
CA ASP A 87 -9.15 13.85 9.34
C ASP A 87 -10.17 12.72 9.55
N ILE A 88 -9.85 11.84 10.52
CA ILE A 88 -10.66 10.64 10.82
C ILE A 88 -11.60 10.96 11.99
N PRO A 89 -12.91 10.68 11.87
CA PRO A 89 -13.86 10.79 12.97
C PRO A 89 -13.40 10.01 14.21
N THR A 90 -13.64 10.56 15.41
CA THR A 90 -13.09 10.01 16.65
C THR A 90 -13.52 8.55 16.89
N ASP A 91 -14.76 8.19 16.58
CA ASP A 91 -15.27 6.82 16.74
C ASP A 91 -14.51 5.83 15.85
N ILE A 92 -14.22 6.22 14.61
CA ILE A 92 -13.43 5.42 13.68
C ILE A 92 -11.99 5.32 14.16
N ARG A 93 -11.41 6.40 14.69
CA ARG A 93 -10.06 6.37 15.26
C ARG A 93 -9.97 5.42 16.46
N ILE A 94 -10.98 5.41 17.35
CA ILE A 94 -11.05 4.49 18.48
C ILE A 94 -11.13 3.04 17.99
N LEU A 95 -11.96 2.77 16.99
CA LEU A 95 -12.06 1.44 16.37
C LEU A 95 -10.70 0.99 15.80
N LEU A 96 -10.00 1.85 15.07
CA LEU A 96 -8.69 1.53 14.49
C LEU A 96 -7.64 1.27 15.57
N LEU A 97 -7.61 2.09 16.64
CA LEU A 97 -6.72 1.86 17.78
C LEU A 97 -7.01 0.53 18.49
N ALA A 98 -8.29 0.14 18.63
CA ALA A 98 -8.67 -1.16 19.19
C ALA A 98 -8.19 -2.34 18.32
N LEU A 99 -8.02 -2.13 17.02
CA LEU A 99 -7.42 -3.07 16.08
C LEU A 99 -5.89 -3.00 16.02
N GLY A 100 -5.26 -2.16 16.85
CA GLY A 100 -3.81 -1.96 16.89
C GLY A 100 -3.27 -1.04 15.79
N ILE A 101 -4.13 -0.28 15.12
CA ILE A 101 -3.75 0.65 14.06
C ILE A 101 -3.63 2.06 14.64
N ASN A 102 -2.41 2.55 14.77
CA ASN A 102 -2.17 3.97 15.00
C ASN A 102 -2.07 4.71 13.65
N VAL A 103 -3.19 5.25 13.19
CA VAL A 103 -3.26 5.90 11.87
C VAL A 103 -2.33 7.12 11.77
N LEU A 104 -2.00 7.76 12.91
CA LEU A 104 -1.09 8.90 12.93
C LEU A 104 0.36 8.50 12.59
N GLU A 105 0.70 7.22 12.69
CA GLU A 105 2.00 6.67 12.27
C GLU A 105 2.01 6.27 10.79
N ILE A 106 0.86 6.24 10.12
CA ILE A 106 0.76 5.91 8.70
C ILE A 106 0.87 7.19 7.86
N PRO A 107 1.89 7.33 7.01
CA PRO A 107 2.06 8.51 6.18
C PRO A 107 0.97 8.63 5.10
N CYS A 108 0.14 9.67 5.18
CA CYS A 108 -0.89 10.02 4.19
C CYS A 108 -0.41 10.95 3.06
N ASN A 109 0.85 11.37 3.08
CA ASN A 109 1.55 11.90 1.92
C ASN A 109 3.07 11.82 2.16
N PRO A 110 3.87 11.25 1.26
CA PRO A 110 5.31 11.41 1.30
C PRO A 110 5.73 12.78 0.74
N GLN A 111 5.07 13.90 1.05
CA GLN A 111 5.48 15.22 0.53
C GLN A 111 6.71 15.81 1.25
N GLU A 112 7.72 14.97 1.46
CA GLU A 112 9.07 15.40 1.14
C GLU A 112 9.34 14.79 -0.24
N GLU A 113 9.58 15.63 -1.25
CA GLU A 113 10.28 15.16 -2.45
C GLU A 113 11.34 14.16 -2.00
N ASP A 114 11.25 12.92 -2.48
CA ASP A 114 12.22 11.88 -2.14
C ASP A 114 13.56 12.30 -2.75
N ASN A 115 14.26 13.18 -2.03
CA ASN A 115 15.56 13.74 -2.34
C ASN A 115 16.67 12.81 -1.82
N ARG A 116 16.34 11.56 -1.49
CA ARG A 116 17.32 10.55 -1.09
C ARG A 116 18.03 10.05 -2.34
N ILE A 117 19.19 10.67 -2.56
CA ILE A 117 20.25 10.33 -3.51
C ILE A 117 20.73 8.88 -3.28
#